data_AF-A0A964Q675-F1
#
_entry.id   AF-A0A964Q675-F1
#
_cell.length_a   1.000
_cell.length_b   1.000
_cell.length_c   1.000
_cell.angle_alpha   90.00
_cell.angle_beta   90.00
_cell.angle_gamma   90.00
#
_symmetry.space_group_name_H-M   'P 1'
#
loop_
_entity.id
_entity.type
_entity.pdbx_description
1 polymer ?
#
loop_
_entity_poly.entity_id
_entity_poly.type
_entity_poly.pdbx_seq_one_letter_code
_entity_poly.pdbx_strand_id
1 'polypeptide(L)' 'MDISRKQRKTLQKLDQRLSRQVNGKKKIKERARRDNRLVVALKKGQLPYTPIVMSWLSHKLNKPSKQITQADVSLVLSEK' A
#
# COMPACT_ATOMS: atom_id res chain seq x y z
N MET A 1 -11.28 24.38 34.98
CA MET A 1 -11.93 24.73 33.70
C MET A 1 -12.32 23.43 33.01
N ASP A 2 -13.58 23.02 33.14
CA ASP A 2 -14.04 21.78 32.50
C ASP A 2 -14.30 22.01 31.01
N ILE A 3 -13.63 21.22 30.19
CA ILE A 3 -13.81 21.26 28.73
C ILE A 3 -15.19 20.67 28.40
N SER A 4 -16.05 21.46 27.75
CA SER A 4 -17.38 21.00 27.34
C SER A 4 -17.30 19.84 26.33
N ARG A 5 -18.34 18.99 26.29
CA ARG A 5 -18.43 17.87 25.31
C ARG A 5 -18.27 18.35 23.86
N LYS A 6 -18.84 19.52 23.53
CA LYS A 6 -18.73 20.15 22.21
C LYS A 6 -17.27 20.46 21.88
N GLN A 7 -16.56 21.08 22.81
CA GLN A 7 -15.16 21.45 22.63
C GLN A 7 -14.24 20.22 22.48
N ARG A 8 -14.48 19.14 23.24
CA ARG A 8 -13.76 17.87 23.06
C ARG A 8 -13.91 17.31 21.64
N LYS A 9 -15.13 17.32 21.09
CA LYS A 9 -15.39 16.85 19.72
C LYS A 9 -14.69 17.71 18.67
N THR A 10 -14.60 19.02 18.88
CA THR A 10 -13.86 19.94 18.01
C THR A 10 -12.37 19.64 18.02
N LEU A 11 -11.76 19.49 19.20
CA LEU A 11 -10.34 19.16 19.34
C LEU A 11 -10.00 17.83 18.67
N GLN A 12 -10.82 16.79 18.91
CA GLN A 12 -10.64 15.49 18.26
C GLN A 12 -10.63 15.59 16.73
N LYS A 13 -11.51 16.39 16.13
CA LYS A 13 -11.53 16.59 14.67
C LYS A 13 -10.26 17.28 14.17
N LEU A 14 -9.76 18.28 14.91
CA LEU A 14 -8.51 18.98 14.58
C LEU A 14 -7.32 18.02 14.64
N ASP A 15 -7.23 17.21 15.69
CA ASP A 15 -6.16 16.22 15.87
C ASP A 15 -6.18 15.16 14.76
N GLN A 16 -7.37 14.66 14.40
CA GLN A 16 -7.50 13.72 13.28
C GLN A 16 -7.05 14.35 11.96
N ARG A 17 -7.37 15.63 11.71
CA ARG A 17 -6.92 16.34 10.51
C ARG A 17 -5.40 16.48 10.47
N LEU A 18 -4.79 16.89 11.58
CA LEU A 18 -3.34 17.00 11.72
C LEU A 18 -2.67 15.64 11.50
N SER A 19 -3.19 14.58 12.13
CA SER A 19 -2.69 13.21 11.97
C SER A 19 -2.75 12.74 10.52
N ARG A 20 -3.84 12.99 9.79
CA ARG A 20 -3.96 12.66 8.36
C ARG A 20 -2.90 13.38 7.52
N GLN A 21 -2.67 14.67 7.76
CA GLN A 21 -1.68 15.47 7.04
C GLN A 21 -0.24 14.97 7.27
N VAL A 22 0.13 14.73 8.53
CA VAL A 22 1.49 14.30 8.90
C VAL A 22 1.73 12.84 8.49
N ASN A 23 0.83 11.94 8.86
CA ASN A 23 1.02 10.51 8.64
C ASN A 23 0.75 10.09 7.21
N GLY A 24 -0.06 10.85 6.45
CA GLY A 24 -0.31 10.58 5.03
C GLY A 24 0.99 10.49 4.22
N LYS A 25 1.87 11.50 4.36
CA LYS A 25 3.18 11.54 3.69
C LYS A 25 4.05 10.33 4.07
N LYS A 26 4.11 9.98 5.37
CA LYS A 26 4.86 8.81 5.86
C LYS A 26 4.31 7.49 5.28
N LYS A 27 2.98 7.34 5.23
CA LYS A 27 2.31 6.16 4.66
C LYS A 27 2.57 6.02 3.16
N ILE A 28 2.55 7.13 2.41
CA ILE A 28 2.88 7.12 0.97
C ILE A 28 4.32 6.63 0.75
N LYS A 29 5.29 7.21 1.48
CA LYS A 29 6.69 6.76 1.40
C LYS A 29 6.84 5.27 1.73
N GLU A 30 6.15 4.79 2.76
CA GLU A 30 6.20 3.38 3.13
C GLU A 30 5.57 2.46 2.06
N ARG A 31 4.47 2.87 1.43
CA ARG A 31 3.88 2.13 0.30
C ARG A 31 4.86 2.03 -0.87
N ALA A 32 5.52 3.12 -1.24
CA ALA A 32 6.54 3.11 -2.28
C ALA A 32 7.72 2.17 -1.93
N ARG A 33 8.21 2.20 -0.69
CA ARG A 33 9.25 1.27 -0.22
C ARG A 33 8.81 -0.19 -0.29
N ARG A 34 7.58 -0.49 0.10
CA ARG A 34 7.00 -1.85 -0.01
C ARG A 34 6.91 -2.29 -1.46
N ASP A 35 6.39 -1.44 -2.35
CA ASP A 35 6.31 -1.72 -3.78
C ASP A 35 7.68 -2.02 -4.38
N ASN A 36 8.73 -1.33 -3.94
CA ASN A 36 10.10 -1.60 -4.41
C ASN A 36 10.64 -2.94 -3.87
N ARG A 37 10.40 -3.26 -2.59
CA ARG A 37 10.78 -4.56 -2.01
C ARG A 37 10.12 -5.73 -2.75
N LEU A 38 8.84 -5.60 -3.10
CA LEU A 38 8.11 -6.66 -3.80
C LEU A 38 8.58 -6.82 -5.25
N VAL A 39 8.94 -5.73 -5.94
CA VAL A 39 9.57 -5.83 -7.27
C VAL A 39 10.93 -6.50 -7.23
N VAL A 40 11.75 -6.24 -6.21
CA VAL A 40 13.00 -6.97 -6.03
C VAL A 40 12.74 -8.47 -5.82
N ALA A 41 11.68 -8.83 -5.11
CA ALA A 41 11.28 -10.23 -4.96
C ALA A 41 10.84 -10.87 -6.30
N LEU A 42 10.10 -10.13 -7.15
CA LEU A 42 9.75 -10.58 -8.49
C LEU A 42 10.99 -10.87 -9.34
N LYS A 43 11.97 -9.96 -9.36
CA LYS A 43 13.19 -10.12 -10.17
C LYS A 43 14.03 -11.34 -9.78
N LYS A 44 13.89 -11.83 -8.56
CA LYS A 44 14.66 -12.98 -8.02
C LYS A 44 13.93 -14.32 -8.12
N GLY A 45 12.63 -14.31 -8.37
CA GLY A 45 11.79 -15.50 -8.30
C GLY A 45 11.09 -15.81 -9.61
N GLN A 46 10.31 -16.89 -9.59
CA GLN A 46 9.40 -17.29 -10.65
C GLN A 46 8.07 -17.71 -10.03
N LEU A 47 7.04 -17.85 -10.84
CA LEU A 47 5.76 -18.39 -10.37
C LEU A 47 5.93 -19.83 -9.84
N PRO A 48 5.22 -20.22 -8.76
CA PRO A 48 4.36 -19.39 -7.93
C PRO A 48 5.14 -18.57 -6.89
N TYR A 49 4.78 -17.29 -6.73
CA TYR A 49 5.36 -16.46 -5.66
C TYR A 49 4.69 -16.69 -4.31
N THR A 50 5.27 -16.11 -3.26
CA THR A 50 4.64 -16.10 -1.93
C THR A 50 3.27 -15.40 -1.97
N PRO A 51 2.33 -15.78 -1.08
CA PRO A 51 0.98 -15.21 -1.07
C PRO A 51 0.93 -13.68 -1.01
N ILE A 52 1.91 -13.06 -0.33
CA ILE A 52 2.03 -11.60 -0.23
C ILE A 52 2.29 -10.97 -1.60
N VAL A 53 3.23 -11.54 -2.36
CA VAL A 53 3.57 -11.07 -3.71
C VAL A 53 2.41 -11.32 -4.67
N MET A 54 1.77 -12.50 -4.58
CA MET A 54 0.61 -12.83 -5.42
C MET A 54 -0.59 -11.91 -5.15
N SER A 55 -0.91 -11.62 -3.87
CA SER A 55 -1.97 -10.67 -3.50
C SER A 55 -1.67 -9.26 -4.01
N TRP A 56 -0.41 -8.82 -3.90
CA TRP A 56 0.00 -7.52 -4.41
C TRP A 56 -0.04 -7.43 -5.95
N LEU A 57 0.42 -8.47 -6.66
CA LEU A 57 0.29 -8.57 -8.12
C LEU A 57 -1.18 -8.54 -8.54
N SER A 58 -2.05 -9.26 -7.83
CA SER A 58 -3.49 -9.27 -8.08
C SER A 58 -4.09 -7.86 -7.99
N HIS A 59 -3.71 -7.08 -6.98
CA HIS A 59 -4.13 -5.69 -6.86
C HIS A 59 -3.53 -4.76 -7.93
N LYS A 60 -2.28 -4.98 -8.35
CA LYS A 60 -1.63 -4.16 -9.39
C LYS A 60 -2.22 -4.40 -10.78
N LEU A 61 -2.46 -5.66 -11.12
CA LEU A 61 -2.96 -6.07 -12.43
C LEU A 61 -4.48 -6.10 -12.50
N ASN A 62 -5.18 -5.91 -11.37
CA ASN A 62 -6.62 -6.09 -11.23
C ASN A 62 -7.09 -7.46 -11.78
N LYS A 63 -6.33 -8.53 -11.48
CA LYS A 63 -6.58 -9.91 -11.93
C LYS A 63 -6.54 -10.86 -10.74
N PRO A 64 -7.40 -11.90 -10.68
CA PRO A 64 -7.31 -12.94 -9.65
C PRO A 64 -5.93 -13.64 -9.67
N SER A 65 -5.34 -13.92 -8.51
CA SER A 65 -4.01 -14.53 -8.39
C SER A 65 -3.84 -15.82 -9.20
N LYS A 66 -4.90 -16.61 -9.37
CA LYS A 66 -4.89 -17.88 -10.13
C LYS A 66 -4.75 -17.68 -11.65
N GLN A 67 -5.04 -16.48 -12.17
CA GLN A 67 -5.01 -16.15 -13.59
C GLN A 67 -3.76 -15.35 -13.99
N ILE A 68 -2.85 -15.11 -13.04
CA ILE A 68 -1.64 -14.33 -13.29
C ILE A 68 -0.61 -15.21 -14.00
N THR A 69 -0.19 -14.78 -15.18
CA THR A 69 0.80 -15.48 -16.00
C THR A 69 2.18 -14.85 -15.85
N GLN A 70 3.23 -15.55 -16.30
CA GLN A 70 4.57 -14.98 -16.33
C GLN A 70 4.66 -13.75 -17.24
N ALA A 71 3.85 -13.68 -18.31
CA ALA A 71 3.78 -12.52 -19.19
C ALA A 71 3.26 -11.26 -18.45
N ASP A 72 2.26 -11.42 -17.58
CA ASP A 72 1.76 -10.32 -16.75
C ASP A 72 2.84 -9.79 -15.80
N VAL A 73 3.66 -10.69 -15.24
CA VAL A 73 4.76 -10.31 -14.34
C VAL A 73 5.82 -9.50 -15.10
N SER A 74 6.16 -9.90 -16.33
CA SER A 74 7.08 -9.16 -17.18
C SER A 74 6.58 -7.76 -17.50
N LEU A 75 5.27 -7.59 -17.71
CA LEU A 75 4.65 -6.27 -17.91
C LEU A 75 4.86 -5.37 -16.68
N VAL A 76 4.61 -5.89 -15.47
CA VAL A 76 4.86 -5.16 -14.21
C VAL A 76 6.34 -4.78 -14.03
N LEU A 77 7.27 -5.61 -14.52
CA LEU A 77 8.70 -5.32 -14.48
C LEU A 77 9.13 -4.28 -15.53
N SER A 78 8.40 -4.14 -16.64
CA SER A 78 8.69 -3.14 -17.69
C SER A 78 8.20 -1.74 -17.36
N GLU A 79 7.13 -1.61 -16.57
CA GLU A 79 6.56 -0.31 -16.17
C GLU A 79 7.39 0.42 -15.09
N LYS A 80 8.45 -0.20 -14.59
CA LYS A 80 9.22 0.25 -13.41
C LYS A 80 10.72 0.30 -13.65
#